data_AF-A0A7K2PVN5-F1
#
_entry.id   AF-A0A7K2PVN5-F1
#
_cell.length_a   1.000
_cell.length_b   1.000
_cell.length_c   1.000
_cell.angle_alpha   90.00
_cell.angle_beta   90.00
_cell.angle_gamma   90.00
#
_symmetry.space_group_name_H-M   'P 1'
#
loop_
_entity.id
_entity.type
_entity.pdbx_description
1 polymer ?
#
loop_
_entity_poly.entity_id
_entity_poly.type
_entity_poly.pdbx_seq_one_letter_code
_entity_poly.pdbx_strand_id
1 'polypeptide(L)'
;MSKKGSKAREAKKGAQGGDGLALRELLRVPGGKPVDLAAHDARETPAGPREKRAGRAAMTELSDPLADLQERLWAASSAGDRRRVLLVLQGMDTSGKGGTVKHVIGLFNPSGCRVHAFKAPTPKELTHPFLWRIKKALPQAGELGIFDRSHYEDVLIARVRSLAAPAEIERRYDEINRFEKALTDDGVTVVKCFLHISYGEQRDRLLKRLDRPDKHWKFNVADIDERALWPAYQQAYELALERCSTPYAPWYLVPADRKWYRNWAVSRLLLEHLSELDPRYPEADFDVEEARRRLLEQ
;
A
#
# COMPACT_ATOMS: atom_id res chain seq x y z
N MET A 1 -26.29 -54.61 19.66
CA MET A 1 -25.98 -54.61 18.22
C MET A 1 -26.79 -53.52 17.53
N SER A 2 -26.16 -52.44 17.08
CA SER A 2 -26.38 -51.83 15.75
C SER A 2 -25.51 -50.58 15.64
N LYS A 3 -24.39 -50.72 14.94
CA LYS A 3 -23.48 -49.64 14.54
C LYS A 3 -24.11 -48.93 13.34
N LYS A 4 -24.26 -47.60 13.38
CA LYS A 4 -24.37 -46.79 12.16
C LYS A 4 -23.28 -45.72 12.19
N GLY A 5 -22.44 -45.79 11.17
CA GLY A 5 -21.12 -45.19 11.08
C GLY A 5 -21.12 -43.67 10.98
N SER A 6 -20.10 -43.12 11.63
CA SER A 6 -19.57 -41.77 11.46
C SER A 6 -19.10 -41.58 10.01
N LYS A 7 -19.69 -40.62 9.29
CA LYS A 7 -19.13 -40.10 8.03
C LYS A 7 -18.16 -38.97 8.38
N ALA A 8 -16.88 -39.24 8.16
CA ALA A 8 -15.80 -38.27 8.22
C ALA A 8 -16.09 -37.07 7.29
N ARG A 9 -15.88 -35.87 7.83
CA ARG A 9 -15.90 -34.60 7.10
C ARG A 9 -14.57 -34.46 6.37
N GLU A 10 -14.54 -34.78 5.08
CA GLU A 10 -13.44 -34.38 4.21
C GLU A 10 -13.46 -32.85 4.04
N ALA A 11 -12.41 -32.20 4.55
CA ALA A 11 -12.12 -30.81 4.24
C ALA A 11 -11.76 -30.71 2.75
N LYS A 12 -12.68 -30.18 1.93
CA LYS A 12 -12.38 -29.74 0.57
C LYS A 12 -11.35 -28.62 0.65
N LYS A 13 -10.10 -28.96 0.32
CA LYS A 13 -9.08 -28.00 -0.14
C LYS A 13 -9.69 -27.19 -1.28
N GLY A 14 -10.00 -25.92 -1.01
CA GLY A 14 -10.38 -24.94 -2.01
C GLY A 14 -9.25 -24.80 -3.03
N ALA A 15 -9.64 -24.87 -4.30
CA ALA A 15 -8.81 -24.89 -5.49
C ALA A 15 -7.65 -23.86 -5.46
N GLN A 16 -6.42 -24.38 -5.46
CA GLN A 16 -5.31 -23.71 -6.13
C GLN A 16 -5.56 -23.85 -7.63
N GLY A 17 -5.88 -22.74 -8.28
CA GLY A 17 -6.08 -22.66 -9.72
C GLY A 17 -5.07 -21.71 -10.34
N GLY A 18 -4.27 -22.24 -11.27
CA GLY A 18 -3.52 -21.48 -12.28
C GLY A 18 -2.03 -21.38 -12.03
N ASP A 19 -1.26 -21.94 -12.95
CA ASP A 19 0.19 -21.80 -13.13
C ASP A 19 0.54 -20.35 -13.54
N GLY A 20 0.26 -19.38 -12.67
CA GLY A 20 0.28 -17.94 -12.94
C GLY A 20 1.04 -17.18 -11.86
N LEU A 21 2.01 -16.37 -12.30
CA LEU A 21 2.83 -15.50 -11.45
C LEU A 21 1.99 -14.71 -10.44
N ALA A 22 2.52 -14.54 -9.22
CA ALA A 22 1.85 -13.75 -8.18
C ALA A 22 1.64 -12.30 -8.65
N LEU A 23 0.60 -11.60 -8.16
CA LEU A 23 0.34 -10.22 -8.62
C LEU A 23 1.53 -9.30 -8.33
N ARG A 24 2.19 -9.50 -7.19
CA ARG A 24 3.43 -8.82 -6.86
C ARG A 24 4.52 -9.00 -7.91
N GLU A 25 4.65 -10.17 -8.53
CA GLU A 25 5.68 -10.41 -9.56
C GLU A 25 5.33 -9.68 -10.86
N LEU A 26 4.05 -9.70 -11.24
CA LEU A 26 3.55 -9.05 -12.45
C LEU A 26 3.63 -7.52 -12.39
N LEU A 27 3.38 -6.93 -11.22
CA LEU A 27 3.37 -5.47 -11.05
C LEU A 27 4.71 -4.92 -10.57
N ARG A 28 5.70 -5.78 -10.27
CA ARG A 28 7.00 -5.34 -9.74
C ARG A 28 7.76 -4.53 -10.78
N VAL A 29 8.19 -3.34 -10.39
CA VAL A 29 9.14 -2.57 -11.18
C VAL A 29 10.53 -3.20 -11.04
N PRO A 30 11.21 -3.57 -12.14
CA PRO A 30 12.55 -4.09 -12.09
C PRO A 30 13.54 -2.96 -11.74
N GLY A 31 14.04 -2.96 -10.50
CA GLY A 31 15.00 -1.98 -10.02
C GLY A 31 16.27 -1.87 -10.85
N GLY A 32 16.82 -0.66 -10.92
CA GLY A 32 18.08 -0.37 -11.63
C GLY A 32 18.00 -0.47 -13.15
N LYS A 33 16.82 -0.75 -13.73
CA LYS A 33 16.57 -0.74 -15.16
C LYS A 33 15.72 0.47 -15.53
N PRO A 34 15.93 1.08 -16.71
CA PRO A 34 15.09 2.17 -17.19
C PRO A 34 13.60 1.83 -17.14
N VAL A 35 12.78 2.78 -16.70
CA VAL A 35 11.32 2.68 -16.65
C VAL A 35 10.73 3.67 -17.65
N ASP A 36 9.88 3.19 -18.54
CA ASP A 36 9.08 4.04 -19.44
C ASP A 36 7.60 3.90 -19.04
N LEU A 37 7.08 4.89 -18.32
CA LEU A 37 5.68 4.87 -17.88
C LEU A 37 4.69 4.98 -19.05
N ALA A 38 5.10 5.51 -20.20
CA ALA A 38 4.25 5.60 -21.38
C ALA A 38 4.05 4.22 -22.05
N ALA A 39 4.97 3.29 -21.84
CA ALA A 39 4.84 1.90 -22.31
C ALA A 39 3.86 1.05 -21.49
N HIS A 40 3.45 1.52 -20.30
CA HIS A 40 2.50 0.83 -19.42
C HIS A 40 1.08 1.40 -19.57
N ASP A 41 0.12 0.56 -19.97
CA ASP A 41 -1.28 0.96 -20.09
C ASP A 41 -1.92 1.14 -18.71
N ALA A 42 -2.25 2.38 -18.34
CA ALA A 42 -2.89 2.71 -17.07
C ALA A 42 -4.30 2.08 -16.87
N ARG A 43 -4.90 1.51 -17.92
CA ARG A 43 -6.22 0.84 -17.90
C ARG A 43 -6.15 -0.69 -17.87
N GLU A 44 -4.96 -1.26 -17.98
CA GLU A 44 -4.79 -2.71 -18.05
C GLU A 44 -5.19 -3.40 -16.74
N THR A 45 -5.35 -4.73 -16.81
CA THR A 45 -5.63 -5.58 -15.65
C THR A 45 -4.75 -6.83 -15.74
N PRO A 46 -3.45 -6.75 -15.38
CA PRO A 46 -2.47 -7.78 -15.73
C PRO A 46 -2.82 -9.16 -15.17
N ALA A 47 -3.46 -9.19 -14.00
CA ALA A 47 -4.10 -10.37 -13.45
C ALA A 47 -5.36 -10.00 -12.66
N GLY A 48 -6.21 -11.00 -12.42
CA GLY A 48 -7.42 -10.90 -11.62
C GLY A 48 -8.64 -10.36 -12.37
N PRO A 49 -9.52 -9.59 -11.72
CA PRO A 49 -10.80 -9.19 -12.28
C PRO A 49 -10.62 -8.29 -13.50
N ARG A 50 -11.33 -8.59 -14.59
CA ARG A 50 -11.28 -7.82 -15.85
C ARG A 50 -12.41 -6.79 -15.98
N GLU A 51 -13.43 -6.89 -15.14
CA GLU A 51 -14.59 -6.02 -15.16
C GLU A 51 -15.00 -5.54 -13.78
N LYS A 52 -15.77 -4.45 -13.73
CA LYS A 52 -16.14 -3.77 -12.48
C LYS A 52 -16.96 -4.64 -11.52
N ARG A 53 -17.86 -5.49 -12.03
CA ARG A 53 -18.69 -6.38 -11.20
C ARG A 53 -17.81 -7.44 -10.54
N ALA A 54 -17.03 -8.17 -11.34
CA ALA A 54 -16.04 -9.12 -10.84
C ALA A 54 -15.05 -8.47 -9.88
N GLY A 55 -14.59 -7.25 -10.16
CA GLY A 55 -13.67 -6.52 -9.29
C GLY A 55 -14.25 -6.17 -7.92
N ARG A 56 -15.57 -5.95 -7.81
CA ARG A 56 -16.22 -5.77 -6.52
C ARG A 56 -16.32 -7.07 -5.74
N ALA A 57 -16.72 -8.15 -6.40
CA ALA A 57 -16.81 -9.48 -5.80
C ALA A 57 -15.44 -9.96 -5.30
N ALA A 58 -14.42 -9.88 -6.16
CA ALA A 58 -13.04 -10.21 -5.83
C ALA A 58 -12.49 -9.33 -4.70
N MET A 59 -12.93 -8.08 -4.56
CA MET A 59 -12.57 -7.28 -3.40
C MET A 59 -13.18 -7.87 -2.12
N THR A 60 -14.48 -8.18 -2.13
CA THR A 60 -15.17 -8.76 -0.96
C THR A 60 -14.48 -10.03 -0.47
N GLU A 61 -14.00 -10.87 -1.39
CA GLU A 61 -13.26 -12.11 -1.09
C GLU A 61 -11.92 -11.86 -0.37
N LEU A 62 -11.32 -10.66 -0.51
CA LEU A 62 -10.08 -10.31 0.18
C LEU A 62 -10.31 -9.83 1.62
N SER A 63 -11.54 -9.43 1.98
CA SER A 63 -11.82 -8.75 3.25
C SER A 63 -11.47 -9.62 4.47
N ASP A 64 -12.04 -10.82 4.57
CA ASP A 64 -11.85 -11.67 5.76
C ASP A 64 -10.39 -12.14 5.92
N PRO A 65 -9.69 -12.62 4.88
CA PRO A 65 -8.28 -12.99 5.00
C PRO A 65 -7.37 -11.83 5.40
N LEU A 66 -7.63 -10.62 4.87
CA LEU A 66 -6.87 -9.43 5.24
C LEU A 66 -7.12 -9.03 6.69
N ALA A 67 -8.37 -9.03 7.12
CA ALA A 67 -8.75 -8.72 8.50
C ALA A 67 -8.09 -9.69 9.49
N ASP A 68 -8.19 -11.00 9.25
CA ASP A 68 -7.59 -12.04 10.10
C ASP A 68 -6.05 -11.92 10.16
N LEU A 69 -5.37 -11.73 9.03
CA LEU A 69 -3.91 -11.56 9.03
C LEU A 69 -3.47 -10.29 9.75
N GLN A 70 -4.20 -9.19 9.61
CA GLN A 70 -3.91 -7.95 10.33
C GLN A 70 -4.17 -8.12 11.83
N GLU A 71 -5.25 -8.80 12.22
CA GLU A 71 -5.55 -9.09 13.63
C GLU A 71 -4.46 -9.96 14.26
N ARG A 72 -3.97 -10.99 13.56
CA ARG A 72 -2.82 -11.78 14.01
C ARG A 72 -1.56 -10.95 14.14
N LEU A 73 -1.30 -10.05 13.19
CA LEU A 73 -0.14 -9.15 13.24
C LEU A 73 -0.20 -8.26 14.48
N TRP A 74 -1.39 -7.72 14.78
CA TRP A 74 -1.64 -6.93 15.98
C TRP A 74 -1.48 -7.76 17.26
N ALA A 75 -2.11 -8.93 17.32
CA ALA A 75 -2.06 -9.82 18.48
C ALA A 75 -0.61 -10.26 18.78
N ALA A 76 0.17 -10.63 17.76
CA ALA A 76 1.56 -11.01 17.91
C ALA A 76 2.40 -9.90 18.59
N SER A 77 2.08 -8.63 18.33
CA SER A 77 2.79 -7.50 18.93
C SER A 77 2.62 -7.42 20.46
N SER A 78 1.51 -7.93 21.00
CA SER A 78 1.30 -8.01 22.45
C SER A 78 2.27 -8.98 23.14
N ALA A 79 2.83 -9.92 22.39
CA ALA A 79 3.84 -10.88 22.84
C ALA A 79 5.27 -10.49 22.39
N GLY A 80 5.47 -9.23 21.97
CA GLY A 80 6.80 -8.70 21.63
C GLY A 80 7.24 -8.86 20.18
N ASP A 81 6.38 -9.37 19.29
CA ASP A 81 6.65 -9.36 17.86
C ASP A 81 6.75 -7.91 17.35
N ARG A 82 7.90 -7.55 16.74
CA ARG A 82 8.19 -6.19 16.28
C ARG A 82 7.77 -5.94 14.83
N ARG A 83 7.31 -6.97 14.12
CA ARG A 83 6.95 -6.90 12.71
C ARG A 83 5.76 -5.98 12.49
N ARG A 84 5.77 -5.30 11.34
CA ARG A 84 4.75 -4.32 10.95
C ARG A 84 4.80 -4.10 9.44
N VAL A 85 3.73 -3.54 8.87
CA VAL A 85 3.64 -3.32 7.43
C VAL A 85 3.53 -1.82 7.15
N LEU A 86 4.25 -1.34 6.14
CA LEU A 86 4.14 0.04 5.66
C LEU A 86 3.73 0.06 4.18
N LEU A 87 2.50 0.49 3.92
CA LEU A 87 2.00 0.79 2.59
C LEU A 87 2.34 2.24 2.22
N VAL A 88 3.15 2.43 1.18
CA VAL A 88 3.45 3.75 0.59
C VAL A 88 2.64 3.92 -0.68
N LEU A 89 1.78 4.94 -0.72
CA LEU A 89 0.99 5.28 -1.90
C LEU A 89 1.54 6.54 -2.55
N GLN A 90 2.00 6.40 -3.78
CA GLN A 90 2.37 7.53 -4.63
C GLN A 90 1.63 7.52 -5.96
N GLY A 91 1.66 8.64 -6.66
CA GLY A 91 0.98 8.82 -7.93
C GLY A 91 0.53 10.26 -8.13
N MET A 92 0.29 10.65 -9.38
CA MET A 92 -0.19 11.99 -9.74
C MET A 92 -1.43 12.40 -8.96
N ASP A 93 -1.69 13.70 -8.84
CA ASP A 93 -2.97 14.12 -8.28
C ASP A 93 -4.12 13.57 -9.10
N THR A 94 -5.18 13.20 -8.39
CA THR A 94 -6.32 12.41 -8.90
C THR A 94 -6.07 10.92 -9.19
N SER A 95 -4.84 10.38 -9.06
CA SER A 95 -4.54 8.93 -9.17
C SER A 95 -5.39 8.06 -8.24
N GLY A 96 -5.77 8.65 -7.11
CA GLY A 96 -6.78 8.14 -6.20
C GLY A 96 -6.21 7.50 -4.93
N LYS A 97 -5.03 7.96 -4.49
CA LYS A 97 -4.41 7.64 -3.19
C LYS A 97 -5.44 7.64 -2.05
N GLY A 98 -6.07 8.78 -1.74
CA GLY A 98 -7.10 8.85 -0.69
C GLY A 98 -8.34 7.96 -0.93
N GLY A 99 -8.64 7.59 -2.18
CA GLY A 99 -9.68 6.59 -2.48
C GLY A 99 -9.23 5.17 -2.13
N THR A 100 -7.99 4.82 -2.47
CA THR A 100 -7.35 3.56 -2.06
C THR A 100 -7.27 3.47 -0.55
N VAL A 101 -6.79 4.52 0.14
CA VAL A 101 -6.72 4.58 1.61
C VAL A 101 -8.09 4.28 2.23
N LYS A 102 -9.15 4.96 1.78
CA LYS A 102 -10.52 4.72 2.28
C LYS A 102 -10.95 3.24 2.12
N HIS A 103 -10.62 2.62 0.99
CA HIS A 103 -10.99 1.24 0.73
C HIS A 103 -10.16 0.24 1.52
N VAL A 104 -8.84 0.44 1.59
CA VAL A 104 -7.89 -0.41 2.31
C VAL A 104 -8.19 -0.40 3.80
N ILE A 105 -8.32 0.77 4.44
CA ILE A 105 -8.67 0.88 5.87
C ILE A 105 -10.00 0.18 6.16
N GLY A 106 -10.97 0.27 5.24
CA GLY A 106 -12.27 -0.36 5.40
C GLY A 106 -12.26 -1.89 5.48
N LEU A 107 -11.10 -2.54 5.29
CA LEU A 107 -10.91 -3.99 5.39
C LEU A 107 -10.32 -4.43 6.73
N PHE A 108 -9.86 -3.49 7.54
CA PHE A 108 -9.11 -3.78 8.75
C PHE A 108 -9.79 -3.15 9.96
N ASN A 109 -9.40 -3.62 11.15
CA ASN A 109 -9.73 -2.91 12.38
C ASN A 109 -8.99 -1.56 12.37
N PRO A 110 -9.68 -0.41 12.48
CA PRO A 110 -9.03 0.89 12.48
C PRO A 110 -7.96 1.06 13.56
N SER A 111 -8.08 0.34 14.68
CA SER A 111 -7.11 0.38 15.78
C SER A 111 -5.73 -0.14 15.38
N GLY A 112 -5.69 -1.08 14.41
CA GLY A 112 -4.46 -1.63 13.85
C GLY A 112 -3.92 -0.86 12.65
N CYS A 113 -4.55 0.26 12.27
CA CYS A 113 -4.16 1.05 11.11
C CYS A 113 -3.65 2.43 11.51
N ARG A 114 -2.48 2.82 11.00
CA ARG A 114 -1.93 4.18 11.16
C ARG A 114 -1.84 4.86 9.81
N VAL A 115 -2.66 5.88 9.58
CA VAL A 115 -2.68 6.61 8.30
C VAL A 115 -2.05 7.98 8.48
N HIS A 116 -1.07 8.29 7.64
CA HIS A 116 -0.45 9.60 7.59
C HIS A 116 -0.49 10.16 6.17
N ALA A 117 -1.12 11.32 6.01
CA ALA A 117 -1.19 12.01 4.73
C ALA A 117 -0.21 13.19 4.74
N PHE A 118 0.89 13.05 4.01
CA PHE A 118 1.91 14.10 3.95
C PHE A 118 1.45 15.26 3.06
N LYS A 119 1.59 16.47 3.59
CA LYS A 119 1.38 17.75 2.89
C LYS A 119 2.72 18.45 2.69
N ALA A 120 2.69 19.67 2.15
CA ALA A 120 3.85 20.55 2.10
C ALA A 120 4.53 20.63 3.49
N PRO A 121 5.87 20.54 3.58
CA PRO A 121 6.58 20.64 4.85
C PRO A 121 6.29 21.95 5.59
N THR A 122 6.11 21.88 6.90
CA THR A 122 6.00 23.08 7.74
C THR A 122 7.37 23.75 7.90
N PRO A 123 7.45 25.05 8.29
CA PRO A 123 8.72 25.71 8.55
C PRO A 123 9.62 24.94 9.53
N LYS A 124 9.03 24.32 10.56
CA LYS A 124 9.77 23.46 11.51
C LYS A 124 10.28 22.16 10.88
N GLU A 125 9.52 21.56 9.97
CA GLU A 125 9.98 20.36 9.28
C GLU A 125 11.16 20.68 8.34
N LEU A 126 11.14 21.86 7.71
CA LEU A 126 12.23 22.33 6.84
C LEU A 126 13.54 22.63 7.58
N THR A 127 13.51 22.81 8.91
CA THR A 127 14.74 22.93 9.72
C THR A 127 15.38 21.58 10.06
N HIS A 128 14.79 20.46 9.64
CA HIS A 128 15.30 19.11 9.86
C HIS A 128 15.62 18.42 8.52
N PRO A 129 16.44 17.35 8.53
CA PRO A 129 16.56 16.47 7.36
C PRO A 129 15.19 15.94 6.93
N PHE A 130 14.94 15.80 5.62
CA PHE A 130 13.59 15.51 5.09
C PHE A 130 12.96 14.23 5.66
N LEU A 131 13.77 13.21 5.95
CA LEU A 131 13.32 11.95 6.57
C LEU A 131 12.87 12.09 8.03
N TRP A 132 13.14 13.20 8.72
CA TRP A 132 12.80 13.39 10.12
C TRP A 132 11.29 13.27 10.36
N ARG A 133 10.48 13.99 9.57
CA ARG A 133 9.01 13.93 9.71
C ARG A 133 8.45 12.57 9.32
N ILE A 134 9.13 11.90 8.38
CA ILE A 134 8.75 10.58 7.86
C ILE A 134 8.92 9.53 8.97
N LYS A 135 10.07 9.55 9.66
CA LYS A 135 10.37 8.65 10.79
C LYS A 135 9.34 8.76 11.92
N LYS A 136 8.82 9.97 12.18
CA LYS A 136 7.80 10.21 13.20
C LYS A 136 6.43 9.62 12.87
N ALA A 137 6.15 9.37 11.60
CA ALA A 137 4.88 8.84 11.14
C ALA A 137 4.87 7.31 10.98
N LEU A 138 6.02 6.64 11.16
CA LEU A 138 6.15 5.20 10.97
C LEU A 138 5.16 4.41 11.83
N PRO A 139 4.69 3.25 11.34
CA PRO A 139 3.86 2.34 12.13
C PRO A 139 4.64 1.78 13.31
N GLN A 140 3.90 1.49 14.38
CA GLN A 140 4.38 0.72 15.53
C GLN A 140 4.28 -0.79 15.26
N ALA A 141 4.85 -1.60 16.15
CA ALA A 141 4.73 -3.06 16.07
C ALA A 141 3.25 -3.47 15.97
N GLY A 142 2.95 -4.46 15.12
CA GLY A 142 1.58 -4.92 14.91
C GLY A 142 0.70 -4.03 14.01
N GLU A 143 1.12 -2.80 13.70
CA GLU A 143 0.33 -1.87 12.89
C GLU A 143 0.53 -2.07 11.37
N LEU A 144 -0.53 -1.78 10.62
CA LEU A 144 -0.47 -1.43 9.20
C LEU A 144 -0.38 0.10 9.06
N GLY A 145 0.81 0.59 8.72
CA GLY A 145 1.05 1.98 8.36
C GLY A 145 0.65 2.26 6.92
N ILE A 146 0.00 3.39 6.66
CA ILE A 146 -0.39 3.84 5.32
C ILE A 146 0.05 5.28 5.12
N PHE A 147 0.98 5.49 4.19
CA PHE A 147 1.47 6.79 3.76
C PHE A 147 0.74 7.23 2.48
N ASP A 148 -0.11 8.26 2.58
CA ASP A 148 -0.66 8.98 1.43
C ASP A 148 0.29 10.14 1.08
N ARG A 149 1.06 9.96 -0.01
CA ARG A 149 2.37 10.59 -0.23
C ARG A 149 3.39 10.13 0.82
N SER A 150 4.66 10.44 0.63
CA SER A 150 5.75 9.92 1.49
C SER A 150 7.05 10.71 1.34
N HIS A 151 8.17 10.16 1.82
CA HIS A 151 9.53 10.67 1.58
C HIS A 151 9.88 10.82 0.11
N TYR A 152 9.13 10.19 -0.81
CA TYR A 152 9.37 10.38 -2.24
C TYR A 152 8.99 11.78 -2.74
N GLU A 153 8.16 12.57 -2.03
CA GLU A 153 7.89 13.97 -2.42
C GLU A 153 9.18 14.80 -2.53
N ASP A 154 10.18 14.47 -1.70
CA ASP A 154 11.49 15.11 -1.65
C ASP A 154 12.43 14.77 -2.82
N VAL A 155 12.00 13.88 -3.73
CA VAL A 155 12.65 13.60 -5.03
C VAL A 155 11.68 13.72 -6.22
N LEU A 156 10.39 14.01 -5.96
CA LEU A 156 9.36 14.21 -6.97
C LEU A 156 9.09 15.70 -7.19
N ILE A 157 8.19 16.31 -6.42
CA ILE A 157 7.90 17.74 -6.54
C ILE A 157 9.15 18.58 -6.27
N ALA A 158 10.04 18.14 -5.38
CA ALA A 158 11.31 18.81 -5.15
C ALA A 158 12.17 18.90 -6.44
N ARG A 159 12.11 17.89 -7.31
CA ARG A 159 12.77 17.88 -8.62
C ARG A 159 12.05 18.75 -9.62
N VAL A 160 10.75 18.56 -9.77
CA VAL A 160 9.94 19.27 -10.79
C VAL A 160 9.93 20.78 -10.54
N ARG A 161 9.84 21.20 -9.28
CA ARG A 161 9.82 22.62 -8.89
C ARG A 161 11.18 23.15 -8.45
N SER A 162 12.26 22.37 -8.59
CA SER A 162 13.62 22.76 -8.18
C SER A 162 13.72 23.27 -6.73
N LEU A 163 13.01 22.62 -5.80
CA LEU A 163 12.98 22.98 -4.38
C LEU A 163 14.28 22.60 -3.63
N ALA A 164 15.15 21.84 -4.28
CA ALA A 164 16.48 21.51 -3.82
C ALA A 164 17.44 21.47 -5.02
N ALA A 165 18.74 21.66 -4.76
CA ALA A 165 19.75 21.55 -5.81
C ALA A 165 19.74 20.15 -6.45
N PRO A 166 19.99 20.00 -7.75
CA PRO A 166 19.99 18.69 -8.41
C PRO A 166 20.89 17.65 -7.74
N ALA A 167 22.07 18.06 -7.25
CA ALA A 167 23.00 17.19 -6.53
C ALA A 167 22.44 16.72 -5.17
N GLU A 168 21.60 17.52 -4.51
CA GLU A 168 20.90 17.13 -3.29
C GLU A 168 19.80 16.11 -3.59
N ILE A 169 19.03 16.32 -4.66
CA ILE A 169 18.00 15.36 -5.10
C ILE A 169 18.62 14.01 -5.44
N GLU A 170 19.76 14.01 -6.13
CA GLU A 170 20.47 12.77 -6.47
C GLU A 170 20.89 12.01 -5.20
N ARG A 171 21.47 12.69 -4.20
CA ARG A 171 21.84 12.07 -2.91
C ARG A 171 20.63 11.47 -2.18
N ARG A 172 19.45 12.09 -2.29
CA ARG A 172 18.24 11.63 -1.59
C ARG A 172 17.79 10.25 -2.05
N TYR A 173 18.03 9.83 -3.29
CA TYR A 173 17.71 8.46 -3.73
C TYR A 173 18.48 7.42 -2.89
N ASP A 174 19.77 7.65 -2.64
CA ASP A 174 20.58 6.77 -1.80
C ASP A 174 20.17 6.82 -0.32
N GLU A 175 19.82 8.01 0.19
CA GLU A 175 19.30 8.15 1.55
C GLU A 175 17.97 7.41 1.75
N ILE A 176 17.07 7.48 0.76
CA ILE A 176 15.81 6.73 0.73
C ILE A 176 16.09 5.23 0.75
N ASN A 177 16.99 4.75 -0.10
CA ASN A 177 17.33 3.33 -0.16
C ASN A 177 17.95 2.81 1.15
N ARG A 178 18.83 3.59 1.78
CA ARG A 178 19.40 3.26 3.10
C ARG A 178 18.34 3.27 4.20
N PHE A 179 17.45 4.26 4.17
CA PHE A 179 16.34 4.37 5.11
C PHE A 179 15.41 3.16 5.02
N GLU A 180 14.95 2.82 3.82
CA GLU A 180 14.06 1.68 3.60
C GLU A 180 14.73 0.35 3.94
N LYS A 181 16.04 0.20 3.66
CA LYS A 181 16.81 -0.98 4.08
C LYS A 181 16.84 -1.11 5.59
N ALA A 182 17.10 -0.02 6.31
CA ALA A 182 17.09 -0.02 7.77
C ALA A 182 15.69 -0.36 8.34
N LEU A 183 14.62 0.08 7.68
CA LEU A 183 13.26 -0.32 8.07
C LEU A 183 13.02 -1.82 7.87
N THR A 184 13.42 -2.37 6.73
CA THR A 184 13.24 -3.80 6.46
C THR A 184 14.07 -4.67 7.40
N ASP A 185 15.28 -4.22 7.75
CA ASP A 185 16.13 -4.89 8.73
C ASP A 185 15.51 -4.87 10.14
N ASP A 186 14.69 -3.87 10.46
CA ASP A 186 13.94 -3.73 11.72
C ASP A 186 12.54 -4.37 11.67
N GLY A 187 12.27 -5.24 10.68
CA GLY A 187 11.03 -6.01 10.59
C GLY A 187 9.85 -5.28 9.95
N VAL A 188 10.08 -4.17 9.23
CA VAL A 188 9.03 -3.51 8.45
C VAL A 188 8.92 -4.11 7.06
N THR A 189 7.77 -4.68 6.72
CA THR A 189 7.45 -5.03 5.33
C THR A 189 7.01 -3.77 4.58
N VAL A 190 7.85 -3.28 3.67
CA VAL A 190 7.58 -2.06 2.89
C VAL A 190 6.93 -2.40 1.55
N VAL A 191 5.69 -1.94 1.34
CA VAL A 191 4.91 -2.14 0.12
C VAL A 191 4.69 -0.80 -0.56
N LYS A 192 5.39 -0.53 -1.67
CA LYS A 192 5.30 0.77 -2.36
C LYS A 192 4.49 0.63 -3.64
N CYS A 193 3.41 1.39 -3.76
CA CYS A 193 2.52 1.35 -4.91
C CYS A 193 2.50 2.72 -5.61
N PHE A 194 2.92 2.73 -6.88
CA PHE A 194 2.71 3.86 -7.77
C PHE A 194 1.38 3.66 -8.51
N LEU A 195 0.43 4.55 -8.25
CA LEU A 195 -0.91 4.51 -8.83
C LEU A 195 -0.89 5.20 -10.19
N HIS A 196 -0.61 4.42 -11.24
CA HIS A 196 -0.41 4.89 -12.61
C HIS A 196 -1.73 5.24 -13.28
N ILE A 197 -1.93 6.51 -13.61
CA ILE A 197 -3.10 6.97 -14.38
C ILE A 197 -2.66 7.63 -15.68
N SER A 198 -3.51 7.54 -16.70
CA SER A 198 -3.27 8.22 -17.97
C SER A 198 -3.49 9.74 -17.83
N TYR A 199 -2.80 10.51 -18.69
CA TYR A 199 -3.02 11.95 -18.81
C TYR A 199 -4.49 12.28 -19.13
N GLY A 200 -5.16 11.43 -19.93
CA GLY A 200 -6.58 11.57 -20.24
C GLY A 200 -7.48 11.35 -19.02
N GLU A 201 -7.28 10.26 -18.27
CA GLU A 201 -8.08 9.97 -17.08
C GLU A 201 -7.91 11.06 -16.01
N GLN A 202 -6.72 11.64 -15.84
CA GLN A 202 -6.51 12.75 -14.90
C GLN A 202 -7.43 13.94 -15.23
N ARG A 203 -7.50 14.35 -16.50
CA ARG A 203 -8.41 15.42 -16.96
C ARG A 203 -9.85 15.10 -16.62
N ASP A 204 -10.29 13.90 -16.98
CA ASP A 204 -11.67 13.48 -16.78
C ASP A 204 -12.04 13.44 -15.29
N ARG A 205 -11.07 13.12 -14.41
CA ARG A 205 -11.26 13.17 -12.95
C ARG A 205 -11.31 14.60 -12.41
N LEU A 206 -10.52 15.51 -12.95
CA LEU A 206 -10.56 16.94 -12.59
C LEU A 206 -11.88 17.58 -13.02
N LEU A 207 -12.32 17.36 -14.26
CA LEU A 207 -13.62 17.83 -14.76
C LEU A 207 -14.77 17.31 -13.88
N LYS A 208 -14.79 16.01 -13.58
CA LYS A 208 -15.80 15.42 -12.67
C LYS A 208 -15.78 16.01 -11.24
N ARG A 209 -14.68 16.61 -10.77
CA ARG A 209 -14.66 17.32 -9.48
C ARG A 209 -15.32 18.69 -9.59
N LEU A 210 -15.14 19.39 -10.72
CA LEU A 210 -15.79 20.67 -11.00
C LEU A 210 -17.31 20.50 -11.14
N ASP A 211 -17.75 19.41 -11.78
CA ASP A 211 -19.17 19.07 -11.96
C ASP A 211 -19.88 18.64 -10.65
N ARG A 212 -19.13 18.50 -9.55
CA ARG A 212 -19.63 17.95 -8.29
C ARG A 212 -19.41 18.93 -7.13
N PRO A 213 -20.46 19.63 -6.65
CA PRO A 213 -20.36 20.54 -5.51
C PRO A 213 -19.75 19.89 -4.26
N ASP A 214 -20.07 18.62 -3.99
CA ASP A 214 -19.53 17.83 -2.87
C ASP A 214 -18.03 17.45 -3.02
N LYS A 215 -17.38 17.92 -4.09
CA LYS A 215 -15.98 17.67 -4.42
C LYS A 215 -15.18 18.95 -4.68
N HIS A 216 -15.80 20.13 -4.69
CA HIS A 216 -15.10 21.41 -4.88
C HIS A 216 -13.98 21.62 -3.87
N TRP A 217 -14.21 21.24 -2.60
CA TRP A 217 -13.18 21.31 -1.56
C TRP A 217 -11.91 20.48 -1.83
N LYS A 218 -11.97 19.52 -2.78
CA LYS A 218 -10.83 18.69 -3.21
C LYS A 218 -10.15 19.22 -4.48
N PHE A 219 -10.65 20.29 -5.06
CA PHE A 219 -10.10 20.87 -6.29
C PHE A 219 -9.27 22.10 -5.91
N ASN A 220 -8.05 22.16 -6.45
CA ASN A 220 -7.24 23.37 -6.41
C ASN A 220 -6.97 23.81 -7.85
N VAL A 221 -7.09 25.11 -8.14
CA VAL A 221 -6.77 25.65 -9.47
C VAL A 221 -5.32 25.35 -9.86
N ALA A 222 -4.41 25.33 -8.89
CA ALA A 222 -3.01 24.94 -9.09
C ALA A 222 -2.85 23.51 -9.64
N ASP A 223 -3.85 22.62 -9.49
CA ASP A 223 -3.83 21.27 -10.11
C ASP A 223 -3.74 21.35 -11.64
N ILE A 224 -4.19 22.45 -12.25
CA ILE A 224 -4.08 22.71 -13.70
C ILE A 224 -2.62 23.05 -14.06
N ASP A 225 -1.96 23.87 -13.25
CA ASP A 225 -0.55 24.23 -13.45
C ASP A 225 0.36 23.01 -13.25
N GLU A 226 0.09 22.21 -12.21
CA GLU A 226 0.81 20.95 -11.99
C GLU A 226 0.59 19.95 -13.14
N ARG A 227 -0.62 19.93 -13.73
CA ARG A 227 -0.92 19.13 -14.92
C ARG A 227 -0.10 19.56 -16.14
N ALA A 228 0.21 20.85 -16.30
CA ALA A 228 1.07 21.31 -17.40
C ALA A 228 2.50 20.76 -17.29
N LEU A 229 2.94 20.41 -16.07
CA LEU A 229 4.23 19.79 -15.78
C LEU A 229 4.20 18.26 -15.84
N TRP A 230 3.15 17.65 -16.41
CA TRP A 230 3.01 16.19 -16.50
C TRP A 230 4.27 15.48 -17.03
N PRO A 231 4.91 15.91 -18.13
CA PRO A 231 6.12 15.24 -18.61
C PRO A 231 7.26 15.25 -17.58
N ALA A 232 7.43 16.35 -16.85
CA ALA A 232 8.45 16.46 -15.81
C ALA A 232 8.16 15.56 -14.61
N TYR A 233 6.88 15.43 -14.22
CA TYR A 233 6.49 14.49 -13.18
C TYR A 233 6.66 13.04 -13.60
N GLN A 234 6.31 12.68 -14.84
CA GLN A 234 6.54 11.34 -15.37
C GLN A 234 8.02 10.95 -15.26
N GLN A 235 8.92 11.83 -15.72
CA GLN A 235 10.37 11.62 -15.61
C GLN A 235 10.84 11.51 -14.15
N ALA A 236 10.29 12.34 -13.25
CA ALA A 236 10.64 12.27 -11.84
C ALA A 236 10.20 10.93 -11.19
N TYR A 237 9.02 10.43 -11.58
CA TYR A 237 8.53 9.12 -11.14
C TYR A 237 9.36 7.98 -11.72
N GLU A 238 9.65 8.00 -13.03
CA GLU A 238 10.51 7.00 -13.69
C GLU A 238 11.84 6.88 -12.93
N LEU A 239 12.53 7.99 -12.69
CA LEU A 239 13.78 7.99 -11.92
C LEU A 239 13.60 7.43 -10.49
N ALA A 240 12.54 7.81 -9.78
CA ALA A 240 12.29 7.28 -8.44
C ALA A 240 12.00 5.76 -8.44
N LEU A 241 11.30 5.27 -9.46
CA LEU A 241 10.99 3.85 -9.65
C LEU A 241 12.25 3.06 -10.03
N GLU A 242 13.07 3.58 -10.93
CA GLU A 242 14.36 3.02 -11.35
C GLU A 242 15.33 2.92 -10.18
N ARG A 243 15.52 4.02 -9.45
CA ARG A 243 16.57 4.18 -8.44
C ARG A 243 16.20 3.56 -7.10
N CYS A 244 14.91 3.44 -6.79
CA CYS A 244 14.46 3.00 -5.48
C CYS A 244 13.56 1.76 -5.50
N SER A 245 13.35 1.08 -6.63
CA SER A 245 12.78 -0.28 -6.57
C SER A 245 13.89 -1.26 -6.20
N THR A 246 13.85 -1.86 -5.01
CA THR A 246 14.90 -2.76 -4.53
C THR A 246 14.36 -4.17 -4.26
N PRO A 247 15.24 -5.17 -4.06
CA PRO A 247 14.82 -6.50 -3.65
C PRO A 247 14.00 -6.51 -2.33
N TYR A 248 14.40 -5.68 -1.37
CA TYR A 248 13.84 -5.62 -0.01
C TYR A 248 12.69 -4.62 0.14
N ALA A 249 12.63 -3.58 -0.69
CA ALA A 249 11.53 -2.62 -0.75
C ALA A 249 11.17 -2.37 -2.22
N PRO A 250 10.40 -3.26 -2.87
CA PRO A 250 10.03 -3.12 -4.26
C PRO A 250 9.02 -2.00 -4.48
N TRP A 251 9.05 -1.42 -5.67
CA TRP A 251 7.92 -0.66 -6.21
C TRP A 251 6.99 -1.56 -7.02
N TYR A 252 5.70 -1.31 -6.89
CA TYR A 252 4.64 -1.89 -7.71
C TYR A 252 3.98 -0.81 -8.56
N LEU A 253 4.01 -0.98 -9.87
CA LEU A 253 3.30 -0.12 -10.83
C LEU A 253 1.87 -0.63 -10.94
N VAL A 254 0.91 0.10 -10.37
CA VAL A 254 -0.49 -0.31 -10.30
C VAL A 254 -1.32 0.48 -11.32
N PRO A 255 -1.86 -0.16 -12.38
CA PRO A 255 -2.82 0.46 -13.29
C PRO A 255 -4.03 1.02 -12.52
N ALA A 256 -4.23 2.33 -12.61
CA ALA A 256 -5.11 3.05 -11.71
C ALA A 256 -6.23 3.83 -12.40
N ASP A 257 -6.37 3.78 -13.73
CA ASP A 257 -7.51 4.39 -14.43
C ASP A 257 -8.82 3.73 -13.98
N ARG A 258 -8.80 2.41 -13.81
CA ARG A 258 -9.92 1.65 -13.26
C ARG A 258 -9.84 1.63 -11.74
N LYS A 259 -10.58 2.53 -11.09
CA LYS A 259 -10.62 2.62 -9.61
C LYS A 259 -10.89 1.28 -8.90
N TRP A 260 -11.75 0.44 -9.48
CA TRP A 260 -12.08 -0.87 -8.91
C TRP A 260 -10.89 -1.84 -8.99
N TYR A 261 -10.13 -1.80 -10.10
CA TYR A 261 -8.96 -2.64 -10.30
C TYR A 261 -7.85 -2.21 -9.34
N ARG A 262 -7.55 -0.91 -9.30
CA ARG A 262 -6.58 -0.31 -8.38
C ARG A 262 -6.81 -0.72 -6.93
N ASN A 263 -8.06 -0.62 -6.45
CA ASN A 263 -8.39 -0.98 -5.08
C ASN A 263 -8.14 -2.47 -4.83
N TRP A 264 -8.62 -3.34 -5.73
CA TRP A 264 -8.38 -4.78 -5.62
C TRP A 264 -6.89 -5.12 -5.67
N ALA A 265 -6.13 -4.53 -6.60
CA ALA A 265 -4.71 -4.81 -6.80
C ALA A 265 -3.89 -4.43 -5.57
N VAL A 266 -4.12 -3.24 -4.99
CA VAL A 266 -3.43 -2.83 -3.76
C VAL A 266 -3.79 -3.74 -2.58
N SER A 267 -5.08 -4.09 -2.41
CA SER A 267 -5.50 -5.04 -1.37
C SER A 267 -4.90 -6.44 -1.58
N ARG A 268 -4.78 -6.89 -2.83
CA ARG A 268 -4.18 -8.18 -3.17
C ARG A 268 -2.68 -8.18 -2.91
N LEU A 269 -1.96 -7.10 -3.21
CA LEU A 269 -0.54 -6.95 -2.86
C LEU A 269 -0.34 -7.01 -1.34
N LEU A 270 -1.19 -6.33 -0.56
CA LEU A 270 -1.15 -6.44 0.91
C LEU A 270 -1.40 -7.86 1.38
N LEU A 271 -2.38 -8.57 0.80
CA LEU A 271 -2.68 -9.96 1.16
C LEU A 271 -1.48 -10.87 0.87
N GLU A 272 -0.85 -10.73 -0.29
CA GLU A 272 0.33 -11.53 -0.65
C GLU A 272 1.49 -11.29 0.32
N HIS A 273 1.74 -10.04 0.71
CA HIS A 273 2.77 -9.70 1.68
C HIS A 273 2.45 -10.13 3.11
N LEU A 274 1.21 -9.96 3.57
CA LEU A 274 0.78 -10.40 4.90
C LEU A 274 0.77 -11.92 5.01
N SER A 275 0.40 -12.62 3.94
CA SER A 275 0.43 -14.09 3.90
C SER A 275 1.86 -14.62 3.96
N GLU A 276 2.80 -13.95 3.28
CA GLU A 276 4.24 -14.28 3.35
C GLU A 276 4.85 -13.94 4.71
N LEU A 277 4.39 -12.86 5.35
CA LEU A 277 4.78 -12.51 6.72
C LEU A 277 4.30 -13.56 7.74
N ASP A 278 3.18 -14.23 7.46
CA ASP A 278 2.56 -15.29 8.28
C ASP A 278 2.49 -14.93 9.78
N PRO A 279 1.84 -13.80 10.16
CA PRO A 279 1.63 -13.48 11.56
C PRO A 279 0.75 -14.55 12.23
N ARG A 280 1.09 -14.89 13.47
CA ARG A 280 0.38 -15.91 14.27
C ARG A 280 -0.13 -15.30 15.56
N TYR A 281 -1.24 -15.82 16.07
CA TYR A 281 -1.66 -15.50 17.43
C TYR A 281 -0.60 -15.96 18.42
N PRO A 282 -0.32 -15.17 19.47
CA PRO A 282 0.57 -15.60 20.53
C PRO A 282 -0.05 -16.78 21.29
N GLU A 283 0.81 -17.64 21.82
CA GLU A 283 0.40 -18.65 22.79
C GLU A 283 -0.10 -17.98 24.08
N ALA A 284 -1.03 -18.63 24.77
CA ALA A 284 -1.51 -18.13 26.05
C ALA A 284 -0.38 -18.13 27.09
N ASP A 285 -0.24 -17.04 27.84
CA ASP A 285 0.67 -16.92 28.99
C ASP A 285 0.03 -17.40 30.30
N PHE A 286 -1.15 -18.03 30.22
CA PHE A 286 -1.92 -18.59 31.33
C PHE A 286 -2.44 -20.00 31.02
N ASP A 287 -2.79 -20.75 32.07
CA ASP A 287 -3.48 -22.04 31.92
C ASP A 287 -4.96 -21.80 31.58
N VAL A 288 -5.32 -22.14 30.34
CA VAL A 288 -6.67 -21.95 29.79
C VAL A 288 -7.72 -22.79 30.51
N GLU A 289 -7.38 -24.03 30.90
CA GLU A 289 -8.34 -24.93 31.53
C GLU A 289 -8.56 -24.55 33.01
N GLU A 290 -7.53 -24.09 33.69
CA GLU A 290 -7.64 -23.49 35.02
C GLU A 290 -8.53 -22.23 34.99
N ALA A 291 -8.27 -21.31 34.06
CA ALA A 291 -9.06 -20.09 33.90
C ALA A 291 -10.53 -20.42 33.58
N ARG A 292 -10.77 -21.41 32.72
CA ARG A 292 -12.11 -21.92 32.41
C ARG A 292 -12.81 -22.46 33.65
N ARG A 293 -12.12 -23.28 34.46
CA ARG A 293 -12.69 -23.86 35.69
C ARG A 293 -13.13 -22.76 36.65
N ARG A 294 -12.26 -21.78 36.92
CA ARG A 294 -12.54 -20.65 37.83
C ARG A 294 -13.71 -19.75 37.39
N LEU A 295 -13.99 -19.67 36.09
CA LEU A 295 -15.13 -18.91 35.57
C LEU A 295 -16.45 -19.66 35.70
N LEU A 296 -16.44 -21.00 35.60
CA LEU A 296 -17.64 -21.83 35.72
C LEU A 296 -18.07 -22.08 37.17
N GLU A 297 -17.17 -21.88 38.14
CA GLU A 297 -17.44 -22.01 39.57
C GLU A 297 -18.03 -20.74 40.21
N GLN A 298 -18.16 -19.64 39.45
CA GLN A 298 -18.82 -18.39 39.88
C GLN A 298 -20.30 -18.36 39.48
#